data_AF-A0A7C6MHG0-F1
#
_entry.id   AF-A0A7C6MHG0-F1
#
_cell.length_a   1.000
_cell.length_b   1.000
_cell.length_c   1.000
_cell.angle_alpha   90.00
_cell.angle_beta   90.00
_cell.angle_gamma   90.00
#
_symmetry.space_group_name_H-M   'P 1'
#
loop_
_entity.id
_entity.type
_entity.pdbx_description
1 polymer ?
#
loop_
_entity_poly.entity_id
_entity_poly.type
_entity_poly.pdbx_seq_one_letter_code
_entity_poly.pdbx_strand_id
1 'polypeptide(L)'
;MSRKPGTRGIEPRKPEARKPETRSTGARVLSARDVINAPTIARPIIGWAAVGASLIAGPLIGPGLPGPVLGALLAGIIGVIAYLSFGVVGQANHLARRLGDPYGSLVLTLSIVVIEVILISSVMLGPGESATIARDSVMAVSMVIMNLVVGVALLAGALRHGNLRLNRAGSSTYLSMLIVLVTFALILPAALDGGGSYTGMQQAVISTVTLVVYGFFLLRQTTAEAGEYMEAGDFTKAG
;
A
#
# COMPACT_ATOMS: atom_id res chain seq x y z
N MET A 1 -57.66 -45.08 43.68
CA MET A 1 -57.83 -43.72 43.14
C MET A 1 -56.46 -43.16 42.77
N SER A 2 -56.10 -43.13 41.48
CA SER A 2 -54.85 -42.52 40.99
C SER A 2 -55.19 -41.65 39.79
N ARG A 3 -54.92 -40.33 39.90
CA ARG A 3 -55.27 -39.31 38.90
C ARG A 3 -54.23 -39.31 37.77
N LYS A 4 -54.67 -39.40 36.51
CA LYS A 4 -53.82 -39.11 35.33
C LYS A 4 -53.66 -37.58 35.16
N PRO A 5 -52.45 -37.06 34.86
CA PRO A 5 -52.25 -35.65 34.52
C PRO A 5 -52.46 -35.40 33.02
N GLY A 6 -52.93 -34.18 32.70
CA GLY A 6 -53.59 -33.82 31.44
C GLY A 6 -52.69 -33.56 30.24
N THR A 7 -53.29 -33.76 29.06
CA THR A 7 -52.75 -33.42 27.74
C THR A 7 -53.01 -31.95 27.43
N ARG A 8 -51.97 -31.10 27.50
CA ARG A 8 -52.01 -29.76 26.89
C ARG A 8 -51.98 -29.93 25.37
N GLY A 9 -53.06 -29.52 24.71
CA GLY A 9 -53.10 -29.39 23.26
C GLY A 9 -52.06 -28.36 22.81
N ILE A 10 -51.18 -28.76 21.90
CA ILE A 10 -50.26 -27.86 21.21
C ILE A 10 -51.01 -27.40 19.96
N GLU A 11 -51.52 -26.17 19.97
CA GLU A 11 -52.07 -25.56 18.75
C GLU A 11 -50.93 -25.29 17.74
N PRO A 12 -51.11 -25.62 16.45
CA PRO A 12 -50.13 -25.29 15.42
C PRO A 12 -50.13 -23.77 15.16
N ARG A 13 -48.99 -23.11 15.37
CA ARG A 13 -48.81 -21.70 14.99
C ARG A 13 -48.99 -21.53 13.49
N LYS A 14 -49.90 -20.63 13.08
CA LYS A 14 -50.03 -20.21 11.68
C LYS A 14 -48.70 -19.60 11.19
N PRO A 15 -48.26 -19.92 9.96
CA PRO A 15 -47.09 -19.29 9.37
C PRO A 15 -47.41 -17.83 9.02
N GLU A 16 -46.73 -16.89 9.67
CA GLU A 16 -46.76 -15.48 9.26
C GLU A 16 -46.09 -15.32 7.89
N ALA A 17 -46.85 -14.83 6.92
CA ALA A 17 -46.32 -14.49 5.60
C ALA A 17 -45.34 -13.32 5.73
N ARG A 18 -44.05 -13.60 5.61
CA ARG A 18 -42.97 -12.61 5.62
C ARG A 18 -43.13 -11.70 4.41
N LYS A 19 -43.52 -10.43 4.62
CA LYS A 19 -43.58 -9.43 3.54
C LYS A 19 -42.20 -9.33 2.87
N PRO A 20 -42.13 -9.26 1.53
CA PRO A 20 -40.87 -9.06 0.84
C PRO A 20 -40.36 -7.64 1.17
N GLU A 21 -39.27 -7.56 1.93
CA GLU A 21 -38.50 -6.31 2.05
C GLU A 21 -37.91 -6.01 0.67
N THR A 22 -38.50 -5.03 -0.02
CA THR A 22 -37.90 -4.40 -1.19
C THR A 22 -36.63 -3.69 -0.73
N ARG A 23 -35.52 -4.42 -0.70
CA ARG A 23 -34.18 -3.83 -0.61
C ARG A 23 -33.97 -2.98 -1.86
N SER A 24 -34.23 -1.69 -1.72
CA SER A 24 -33.73 -0.68 -2.65
C SER A 24 -32.21 -0.60 -2.52
N THR A 25 -31.51 -1.59 -3.08
CA THR A 25 -30.07 -1.50 -3.32
C THR A 25 -29.85 -0.56 -4.50
N GLY A 26 -30.15 0.72 -4.28
CA GLY A 26 -29.70 1.79 -5.15
C GLY A 26 -28.18 1.86 -4.99
N ALA A 27 -27.45 1.25 -5.92
CA ALA A 27 -26.04 1.52 -6.11
C ALA A 27 -25.92 3.03 -6.37
N ARG A 28 -25.61 3.81 -5.33
CA ARG A 28 -25.28 5.22 -5.49
C ARG A 28 -24.00 5.29 -6.30
N VAL A 29 -24.14 5.51 -7.60
CA VAL A 29 -23.04 5.91 -8.48
C VAL A 29 -22.57 7.26 -7.95
N LEU A 30 -21.52 7.24 -7.13
CA LEU A 30 -20.96 8.46 -6.56
C LEU A 30 -20.49 9.35 -7.72
N SER A 31 -21.09 10.54 -7.80
CA SER A 31 -20.82 11.52 -8.83
C SER A 31 -19.38 12.01 -8.67
N ALA A 32 -18.74 12.50 -9.74
CA ALA A 32 -17.40 13.09 -9.68
C ALA A 32 -17.26 14.15 -8.54
N ARG A 33 -18.38 14.76 -8.15
CA ARG A 33 -18.51 15.69 -7.02
C ARG A 33 -18.18 15.08 -5.64
N ASP A 34 -18.36 13.78 -5.44
CA ASP A 34 -18.03 13.11 -4.17
C ASP A 34 -16.53 12.78 -4.03
N VAL A 35 -15.79 12.80 -5.14
CA VAL A 35 -14.33 12.61 -5.19
C VAL A 35 -13.62 13.98 -5.10
N ILE A 36 -14.22 15.00 -5.69
CA ILE A 36 -13.76 16.40 -5.69
C ILE A 36 -14.32 17.10 -4.45
N ASN A 37 -13.81 16.74 -3.27
CA ASN A 37 -14.09 17.46 -2.03
C ASN A 37 -13.08 18.59 -1.82
N ALA A 38 -13.48 19.64 -1.08
CA ALA A 38 -12.60 20.76 -0.70
C ALA A 38 -11.21 20.34 -0.17
N PRO A 39 -11.07 19.34 0.74
CA PRO A 39 -9.74 18.88 1.18
C PRO A 39 -8.93 18.17 0.09
N THR A 40 -9.58 17.56 -0.91
CA THR A 40 -8.89 16.90 -2.04
C THR A 40 -8.22 17.93 -2.95
N ILE A 41 -8.84 19.11 -3.14
CA ILE A 41 -8.28 20.21 -3.94
C ILE A 41 -7.31 21.06 -3.11
N ALA A 42 -7.58 21.25 -1.81
CA ALA A 42 -6.72 22.08 -0.95
C ALA A 42 -5.30 21.53 -0.82
N ARG A 43 -5.14 20.20 -0.76
CA ARG A 43 -3.83 19.54 -0.63
C ARG A 43 -2.85 19.87 -1.77
N PRO A 44 -3.18 19.67 -3.06
CA PRO A 44 -2.26 20.06 -4.14
C PRO A 44 -2.00 21.57 -4.17
N ILE A 45 -2.98 22.42 -3.80
CA ILE A 45 -2.75 23.87 -3.67
C ILE A 45 -1.69 24.15 -2.60
N ILE A 46 -1.78 23.52 -1.43
CA ILE A 46 -0.77 23.65 -0.37
C ILE A 46 0.60 23.18 -0.86
N GLY A 47 0.65 22.08 -1.61
CA GLY A 47 1.91 21.59 -2.20
C GLY A 47 2.55 22.60 -3.16
N TRP A 48 1.77 23.13 -4.09
CA TRP A 48 2.24 24.16 -5.02
C TRP A 48 2.59 25.47 -4.33
N ALA A 49 1.83 25.87 -3.29
CA ALA A 49 2.16 27.03 -2.47
C ALA A 49 3.48 26.85 -1.72
N ALA A 50 3.75 25.65 -1.18
CA ALA A 50 5.02 25.33 -0.55
C ALA A 50 6.18 25.39 -1.54
N VAL A 51 6.02 24.83 -2.76
CA VAL A 51 7.01 24.94 -3.83
C VAL A 51 7.26 26.40 -4.20
N GLY A 52 6.20 27.20 -4.39
CA GLY A 52 6.32 28.63 -4.68
C GLY A 52 7.05 29.39 -3.57
N ALA A 53 6.72 29.10 -2.31
CA ALA A 53 7.41 29.67 -1.16
C ALA A 53 8.90 29.28 -1.14
N SER A 54 9.24 28.02 -1.43
CA SER A 54 10.62 27.56 -1.52
C SER A 54 11.41 28.21 -2.66
N LEU A 55 10.78 28.46 -3.81
CA LEU A 55 11.43 29.15 -4.94
C LEU A 55 11.70 30.64 -4.64
N ILE A 56 10.83 31.28 -3.86
CA ILE A 56 11.00 32.68 -3.44
C ILE A 56 12.02 32.77 -2.30
N ALA A 57 11.92 31.89 -1.31
CA ALA A 57 12.80 31.89 -0.14
C ALA A 57 14.21 31.40 -0.46
N GLY A 58 14.37 30.45 -1.40
CA GLY A 58 15.66 29.85 -1.75
C GLY A 58 16.75 30.88 -2.07
N PRO A 59 16.53 31.83 -3.01
CA PRO A 59 17.49 32.89 -3.32
C PRO A 59 17.72 33.89 -2.17
N LEU A 60 16.77 34.01 -1.24
CA LEU A 60 16.86 34.90 -0.08
C LEU A 60 17.64 34.29 1.09
N ILE A 61 17.85 32.97 1.07
CA ILE A 61 18.61 32.24 2.08
C ILE A 61 20.10 32.29 1.71
N GLY A 62 20.86 33.13 2.40
CA GLY A 62 22.32 33.18 2.29
C GLY A 62 23.02 31.95 2.91
N PRO A 63 24.27 31.67 2.52
CA PRO A 63 25.06 30.61 3.16
C PRO A 63 25.32 30.94 4.65
N GLY A 64 25.14 29.96 5.54
CA GLY A 64 25.45 30.11 6.98
C GLY A 64 24.25 30.14 7.93
N LEU A 65 23.10 29.56 7.56
CA LEU A 65 21.97 29.43 8.47
C LEU A 65 22.34 28.62 9.74
N PRO A 66 21.88 29.04 10.93
CA PRO A 66 22.11 28.28 12.16
C PRO A 66 21.44 26.90 12.07
N GLY A 67 22.10 25.88 12.63
CA GLY A 67 21.66 24.47 12.58
C GLY A 67 20.18 24.24 12.95
N PRO A 68 19.62 24.89 13.98
CA PRO A 68 18.19 24.78 14.31
C PRO A 68 17.26 25.28 13.20
N VAL A 69 17.65 26.32 12.46
CA VAL A 69 16.84 26.88 11.37
C VAL A 69 16.84 25.91 10.18
N LEU A 70 17.99 25.34 9.84
CA LEU A 70 18.08 24.29 8.83
C LEU A 70 17.24 23.06 9.21
N GLY A 71 17.31 22.64 10.47
CA GLY A 71 16.48 21.55 10.99
C GLY A 71 14.98 21.84 10.89
N ALA A 72 14.55 23.07 11.22
CA ALA A 72 13.16 23.48 11.10
C ALA A 72 12.68 23.55 9.64
N LEU A 73 13.51 24.05 8.71
CA LEU A 73 13.22 24.07 7.28
C LEU A 73 13.07 22.66 6.73
N LEU A 74 14.02 21.77 7.06
CA LEU A 74 13.96 20.36 6.65
C LEU A 74 12.72 19.66 7.22
N ALA A 75 12.42 19.85 8.50
CA ALA A 75 11.22 19.31 9.14
C ALA A 75 9.94 19.85 8.48
N GLY A 76 9.92 21.11 8.08
CA GLY A 76 8.81 21.72 7.34
C GLY A 76 8.61 21.07 5.97
N ILE A 77 9.68 20.88 5.19
CA ILE A 77 9.64 20.20 3.89
C ILE A 77 9.13 18.76 4.05
N ILE A 78 9.70 18.01 5.00
CA ILE A 78 9.27 16.64 5.32
C ILE A 78 7.80 16.63 5.73
N GLY A 79 7.37 17.58 6.56
CA GLY A 79 5.98 17.70 7.01
C GLY A 79 5.00 17.94 5.85
N VAL A 80 5.34 18.81 4.90
CA VAL A 80 4.55 19.04 3.69
C VAL A 80 4.49 17.76 2.84
N ILE A 81 5.63 17.13 2.58
CA ILE A 81 5.69 15.87 1.80
C ILE A 81 4.83 14.80 2.47
N ALA A 82 4.97 14.60 3.79
CA ALA A 82 4.19 13.63 4.53
C ALA A 82 2.69 13.93 4.44
N TYR A 83 2.28 15.18 4.64
CA TYR A 83 0.88 15.61 4.55
C TYR A 83 0.27 15.32 3.17
N LEU A 84 1.00 15.59 2.09
CA LEU A 84 0.57 15.32 0.72
C LEU A 84 0.51 13.81 0.43
N SER A 85 1.53 13.06 0.84
CA SER A 85 1.61 11.60 0.66
C SER A 85 0.47 10.86 1.35
N PHE A 86 0.12 11.23 2.59
CA PHE A 86 -1.08 10.68 3.26
C PHE A 86 -2.36 11.02 2.50
N GLY A 87 -2.40 12.17 1.83
CA GLY A 87 -3.52 12.55 0.97
C GLY A 87 -3.68 11.63 -0.23
N VAL A 88 -2.59 11.33 -0.92
CA VAL A 88 -2.57 10.41 -2.08
C VAL A 88 -2.95 9.00 -1.64
N VAL A 89 -2.35 8.48 -0.56
CA VAL A 89 -2.68 7.15 0.00
C VAL A 89 -4.15 7.06 0.40
N GLY A 90 -4.72 8.13 0.97
CA GLY A 90 -6.15 8.19 1.28
C GLY A 90 -7.05 8.06 0.06
N GLN A 91 -6.68 8.70 -1.06
CA GLN A 91 -7.40 8.56 -2.34
C GLN A 91 -7.23 7.17 -2.93
N ALA A 92 -6.01 6.63 -2.91
CA ALA A 92 -5.74 5.27 -3.36
C ALA A 92 -6.54 4.23 -2.57
N ASN A 93 -6.66 4.39 -1.25
CA ASN A 93 -7.49 3.53 -0.40
C ASN A 93 -8.99 3.64 -0.72
N HIS A 94 -9.48 4.84 -1.02
CA HIS A 94 -10.88 5.01 -1.44
C HIS A 94 -11.15 4.36 -2.79
N LEU A 95 -10.21 4.52 -3.73
CA LEU A 95 -10.27 3.86 -5.03
C LEU A 95 -10.17 2.34 -4.88
N ALA A 96 -9.29 1.85 -4.01
CA ALA A 96 -9.09 0.43 -3.76
C ALA A 96 -10.37 -0.26 -3.26
N ARG A 97 -11.07 0.35 -2.30
CA ARG A 97 -12.37 -0.15 -1.82
C ARG A 97 -13.44 -0.20 -2.90
N ARG A 98 -13.37 0.66 -3.92
CA ARG A 98 -14.32 0.66 -5.03
C ARG A 98 -14.01 -0.40 -6.07
N LEU A 99 -12.72 -0.65 -6.34
CA LEU A 99 -12.30 -1.64 -7.31
C LEU A 99 -12.49 -3.07 -6.77
N GLY A 100 -12.38 -3.26 -5.45
CA GLY A 100 -12.40 -4.59 -4.84
C GLY A 100 -11.18 -5.42 -5.23
N ASP A 101 -11.03 -6.59 -4.66
CA ASP A 101 -9.87 -7.45 -4.95
C ASP A 101 -10.03 -8.15 -6.31
N PRO A 102 -8.92 -8.31 -7.08
CA PRO A 102 -7.52 -8.03 -6.75
C PRO A 102 -7.03 -6.60 -7.05
N TYR A 103 -7.81 -5.82 -7.80
CA TYR A 103 -7.38 -4.52 -8.30
C TYR A 103 -7.22 -3.46 -7.20
N GLY A 104 -7.97 -3.58 -6.10
CA GLY A 104 -7.87 -2.66 -4.97
C GLY A 104 -6.51 -2.74 -4.28
N SER A 105 -6.04 -3.97 -4.02
CA SER A 105 -4.69 -4.21 -3.49
C SER A 105 -3.60 -3.68 -4.42
N LEU A 106 -3.74 -3.87 -5.74
CA LEU A 106 -2.80 -3.34 -6.74
C LEU A 106 -2.75 -1.81 -6.76
N VAL A 107 -3.90 -1.13 -6.74
CA VAL A 107 -3.95 0.34 -6.69
C VAL A 107 -3.31 0.87 -5.42
N LEU A 108 -3.57 0.23 -4.26
CA LEU A 108 -3.00 0.66 -2.99
C LEU A 108 -1.47 0.52 -2.97
N THR A 109 -0.96 -0.64 -3.39
CA THR A 109 0.49 -0.92 -3.44
C THR A 109 1.20 -0.04 -4.46
N LEU A 110 0.66 0.06 -5.68
CA LEU A 110 1.23 0.90 -6.73
C LEU A 110 1.24 2.38 -6.33
N SER A 111 0.23 2.87 -5.62
CA SER A 111 0.21 4.24 -5.14
C SER A 111 1.39 4.56 -4.22
N ILE A 112 1.74 3.65 -3.30
CA ILE A 112 2.85 3.86 -2.37
C ILE A 112 4.18 3.83 -3.13
N VAL A 113 4.37 2.85 -4.03
CA VAL A 113 5.58 2.72 -4.85
C VAL A 113 5.77 3.93 -5.77
N VAL A 114 4.70 4.44 -6.38
CA VAL A 114 4.78 5.63 -7.24
C VAL A 114 5.20 6.88 -6.45
N ILE A 115 4.68 7.07 -5.24
CA ILE A 115 5.13 8.18 -4.37
C ILE A 115 6.63 8.04 -4.09
N GLU A 116 7.09 6.85 -3.75
CA GLU A 116 8.51 6.58 -3.49
C GLU A 116 9.39 6.88 -4.70
N VAL A 117 9.04 6.37 -5.89
CA VAL A 117 9.80 6.61 -7.13
C VAL A 117 9.85 8.09 -7.49
N ILE A 118 8.75 8.82 -7.31
CA ILE A 118 8.70 10.28 -7.56
C ILE A 118 9.62 11.01 -6.60
N LEU A 119 9.60 10.68 -5.30
CA LEU A 119 10.45 11.33 -4.29
C LEU A 119 11.93 11.04 -4.55
N ILE A 120 12.30 9.79 -4.83
CA ILE A 120 13.67 9.42 -5.18
C ILE A 120 14.12 10.17 -6.43
N SER A 121 13.30 10.18 -7.49
CA SER A 121 13.61 10.87 -8.74
C SER A 121 13.75 12.38 -8.51
N SER A 122 12.90 12.97 -7.67
CA SER A 122 12.98 14.40 -7.32
C SER A 122 14.29 14.76 -6.63
N VAL A 123 14.83 13.87 -5.80
CA VAL A 123 16.12 14.09 -5.13
C VAL A 123 17.27 13.88 -6.13
N MET A 124 17.21 12.84 -6.95
CA MET A 124 18.25 12.54 -7.95
C MET A 124 18.36 13.59 -9.07
N LEU A 125 17.25 14.23 -9.43
CA LEU A 125 17.21 15.33 -10.39
C LEU A 125 17.57 16.69 -9.76
N GLY A 126 17.76 16.73 -8.43
CA GLY A 126 18.18 17.93 -7.72
C GLY A 126 19.65 18.29 -7.96
N PRO A 127 20.10 19.49 -7.55
CA PRO A 127 21.44 20.02 -7.82
C PRO A 127 22.59 19.36 -7.00
N GLY A 128 22.45 18.10 -6.55
CA GLY A 128 23.44 17.39 -5.75
C GLY A 128 24.04 16.17 -6.47
N GLU A 129 25.34 15.91 -6.26
CA GLU A 129 25.95 14.65 -6.69
C GLU A 129 25.49 13.52 -5.76
N SER A 130 24.77 12.55 -6.31
CA SER A 130 24.01 11.60 -5.50
C SER A 130 23.71 10.31 -6.25
N ALA A 131 24.73 9.75 -6.90
CA ALA A 131 24.62 8.54 -7.72
C ALA A 131 24.10 7.31 -6.95
N THR A 132 24.20 7.29 -5.61
CA THR A 132 23.76 6.15 -4.78
C THR A 132 22.41 6.38 -4.07
N ILE A 133 21.84 7.58 -4.10
CA ILE A 133 20.64 7.91 -3.29
C ILE A 133 19.48 6.96 -3.56
N ALA A 134 19.21 6.61 -4.82
CA ALA A 134 18.13 5.66 -5.13
C ALA A 134 18.36 4.29 -4.47
N ARG A 135 19.57 3.75 -4.57
CA ARG A 135 19.91 2.46 -3.97
C ARG A 135 19.80 2.52 -2.45
N ASP A 136 20.38 3.56 -1.85
CA ASP A 136 20.43 3.71 -0.40
C ASP A 136 19.02 3.92 0.17
N SER A 137 18.15 4.65 -0.55
CA SER A 137 16.73 4.83 -0.21
C SER A 137 15.96 3.51 -0.26
N VAL A 138 16.08 2.74 -1.34
CA VAL A 138 15.36 1.45 -1.49
C VAL A 138 15.86 0.42 -0.46
N MET A 139 17.15 0.41 -0.14
CA MET A 139 17.70 -0.44 0.94
C MET A 139 17.13 -0.03 2.30
N ALA A 140 17.06 1.28 2.61
CA ALA A 140 16.49 1.78 3.85
C ALA A 140 14.99 1.44 3.98
N VAL A 141 14.21 1.65 2.92
CA VAL A 141 12.78 1.29 2.89
C VAL A 141 12.59 -0.21 3.09
N SER A 142 13.39 -1.04 2.43
CA SER A 142 13.35 -2.50 2.61
C SER A 142 13.65 -2.91 4.05
N MET A 143 14.65 -2.28 4.69
CA MET A 143 15.00 -2.52 6.09
C MET A 143 13.86 -2.15 7.04
N VAL A 144 13.20 -1.01 6.80
CA VAL A 144 12.03 -0.58 7.59
C VAL A 144 10.88 -1.55 7.41
N ILE A 145 10.56 -1.98 6.18
CA ILE A 145 9.46 -2.91 5.94
C ILE A 145 9.73 -4.26 6.62
N MET A 146 10.91 -4.84 6.41
CA MET A 146 11.22 -6.19 6.90
C MET A 146 11.41 -6.25 8.41
N ASN A 147 12.11 -5.28 9.01
CA ASN A 147 12.42 -5.34 10.43
C ASN A 147 11.34 -4.68 11.29
N LEU A 148 10.85 -3.50 10.89
CA LEU A 148 9.90 -2.75 11.70
C LEU A 148 8.46 -3.14 11.38
N VAL A 149 8.03 -3.00 10.12
CA VAL A 149 6.61 -3.18 9.77
C VAL A 149 6.18 -4.64 9.92
N VAL A 150 6.91 -5.56 9.30
CA VAL A 150 6.64 -7.01 9.42
C VAL A 150 6.84 -7.48 10.86
N GLY A 151 7.91 -7.04 11.53
CA GLY A 151 8.18 -7.39 12.93
C GLY A 151 7.05 -6.99 13.88
N VAL A 152 6.58 -5.75 13.79
CA VAL A 152 5.45 -5.25 14.59
C VAL A 152 4.15 -5.97 14.23
N ALA A 153 3.89 -6.22 12.94
CA ALA A 153 2.69 -6.95 12.50
C ALA A 153 2.65 -8.38 13.07
N LEU A 154 3.78 -9.09 13.04
CA LEU A 154 3.90 -10.43 13.62
C LEU A 154 3.76 -10.41 15.14
N LEU A 155 4.40 -9.47 15.83
CA LEU A 155 4.30 -9.32 17.28
C LEU A 155 2.84 -9.02 17.70
N ALA A 156 2.21 -8.04 17.08
CA ALA A 156 0.82 -7.68 17.35
C ALA A 156 -0.14 -8.84 17.01
N GLY A 157 0.10 -9.53 15.90
CA GLY A 157 -0.69 -10.69 15.47
C GLY A 157 -0.58 -11.86 16.45
N ALA A 158 0.63 -12.19 16.89
CA ALA A 158 0.90 -13.25 17.85
C ALA A 158 0.33 -12.94 19.24
N LEU A 159 0.49 -11.70 19.72
CA LEU A 159 -0.09 -11.26 21.00
C LEU A 159 -1.62 -11.33 21.01
N ARG A 160 -2.27 -11.07 19.88
CA ARG A 160 -3.73 -11.05 19.79
C ARG A 160 -4.37 -12.40 19.47
N HIS A 161 -3.72 -13.26 18.68
CA HIS A 161 -4.32 -14.50 18.15
C HIS A 161 -3.56 -15.78 18.50
N GLY A 162 -2.38 -15.69 19.13
CA GLY A 162 -1.55 -16.84 19.50
C GLY A 162 -0.92 -17.54 18.30
N ASN A 163 -1.71 -18.31 17.55
CA ASN A 163 -1.28 -19.05 16.37
C ASN A 163 -1.71 -18.33 15.08
N LEU A 164 -0.73 -17.79 14.33
CA LEU A 164 -0.95 -17.18 13.02
C LEU A 164 -1.09 -18.28 11.95
N ARG A 165 -2.26 -18.37 11.30
CA ARG A 165 -2.47 -19.25 10.14
C ARG A 165 -1.95 -18.57 8.87
N LEU A 166 -0.73 -18.91 8.48
CA LEU A 166 -0.14 -18.46 7.21
C LEU A 166 -0.75 -19.23 6.03
N ASN A 167 -1.17 -18.51 5.00
CA ASN A 167 -1.52 -19.10 3.71
C ASN A 167 -0.23 -19.53 2.97
N ARG A 168 0.18 -20.79 3.19
CA ARG A 168 1.49 -21.30 2.74
C ARG A 168 1.67 -21.30 1.21
N ALA A 169 0.62 -21.54 0.45
CA ALA A 169 0.71 -21.65 -1.02
C ALA A 169 0.94 -20.28 -1.67
N GLY A 170 0.11 -19.29 -1.31
CA GLY A 170 0.26 -17.92 -1.80
C GLY A 170 1.53 -17.25 -1.28
N SER A 171 1.80 -17.30 0.03
CA SER A 171 2.94 -16.59 0.62
C SER A 171 4.31 -17.11 0.16
N SER A 172 4.47 -18.43 -0.04
CA SER A 172 5.75 -18.98 -0.49
C SER A 172 6.08 -18.52 -1.91
N THR A 173 5.09 -18.50 -2.81
CA THR A 173 5.31 -18.09 -4.20
C THR A 173 5.66 -16.59 -4.30
N TYR A 174 4.97 -15.73 -3.53
CA TYR A 174 5.32 -14.31 -3.44
C TYR A 174 6.71 -14.08 -2.89
N LEU A 175 7.06 -14.78 -1.80
CA LEU A 175 8.34 -14.59 -1.13
C LEU A 175 9.50 -15.06 -2.01
N SER A 176 9.37 -16.21 -2.67
CA SER A 176 10.37 -16.71 -3.62
C SER A 176 10.63 -15.71 -4.75
N MET A 177 9.57 -15.12 -5.31
CA MET A 177 9.72 -14.12 -6.36
C MET A 177 10.37 -12.83 -5.84
N LEU A 178 9.96 -12.34 -4.67
CA LEU A 178 10.57 -11.16 -4.04
C LEU A 178 12.06 -11.39 -3.77
N ILE A 179 12.45 -12.56 -3.28
CA ILE A 179 13.87 -12.90 -3.04
C ILE A 179 14.66 -12.83 -4.35
N VAL A 180 14.14 -13.39 -5.44
CA VAL A 180 14.80 -13.33 -6.75
C VAL A 180 14.97 -11.89 -7.20
N LEU A 181 13.89 -11.10 -7.20
CA LEU A 181 13.94 -9.70 -7.63
C LEU A 181 14.88 -8.84 -6.78
N VAL A 182 14.83 -8.95 -5.46
CA VAL A 182 15.72 -8.22 -4.53
C VAL A 182 17.17 -8.64 -4.74
N THR A 183 17.43 -9.92 -5.00
CA THR A 183 18.78 -10.41 -5.24
C THR A 183 19.37 -9.78 -6.50
N PHE A 184 18.64 -9.79 -7.61
CA PHE A 184 19.11 -9.18 -8.86
C PHE A 184 19.13 -7.65 -8.80
N ALA A 185 18.22 -7.00 -8.06
CA ALA A 185 18.16 -5.54 -8.01
C ALA A 185 19.16 -4.91 -7.05
N LEU A 186 19.42 -5.54 -5.88
CA LEU A 186 20.15 -4.90 -4.77
C LEU A 186 21.38 -5.69 -4.32
N ILE A 187 21.30 -7.02 -4.23
CA ILE A 187 22.39 -7.85 -3.65
C ILE A 187 23.50 -8.11 -4.67
N LEU A 188 23.12 -8.56 -5.86
CA LEU A 188 24.05 -8.89 -6.93
C LEU A 188 24.93 -7.71 -7.35
N PRO A 189 24.43 -6.48 -7.60
CA PRO A 189 25.32 -5.38 -7.96
C PRO A 189 26.28 -5.03 -6.82
N ALA A 190 25.85 -5.14 -5.56
CA ALA A 190 26.69 -4.91 -4.39
C ALA A 190 27.82 -5.94 -4.22
N ALA A 191 27.65 -7.15 -4.76
CA ALA A 191 28.65 -8.21 -4.74
C ALA A 191 29.62 -8.16 -5.93
N LEU A 192 29.40 -7.28 -6.92
CA LEU A 192 30.31 -7.11 -8.05
C LEU A 192 31.50 -6.21 -7.67
N ASP A 193 32.68 -6.56 -8.17
CA ASP A 193 33.93 -5.82 -7.96
C ASP A 193 33.92 -4.38 -8.53
N GLY A 194 32.91 -4.03 -9.35
CA GLY A 194 32.73 -2.74 -10.02
C GLY A 194 32.10 -1.63 -9.16
N GLY A 195 32.39 -1.58 -7.86
CA GLY A 195 31.92 -0.50 -6.97
C GLY A 195 30.43 -0.54 -6.66
N GLY A 196 29.80 -1.70 -6.70
CA GLY A 196 28.38 -1.83 -6.35
C GLY A 196 27.41 -1.44 -7.47
N SER A 197 27.85 -1.50 -8.73
CA SER A 197 27.07 -1.07 -9.90
C SER A 197 27.20 -2.06 -11.07
N TYR A 198 26.19 -2.09 -11.93
CA TYR A 198 26.22 -2.85 -13.18
C TYR A 198 26.91 -2.04 -14.28
N THR A 199 27.59 -2.74 -15.20
CA THR A 199 28.00 -2.11 -16.47
C THR A 199 26.75 -1.69 -17.27
N GLY A 200 26.86 -0.69 -18.15
CA GLY A 200 25.70 -0.17 -18.88
C GLY A 200 24.88 -1.24 -19.62
N MET A 201 25.55 -2.23 -20.23
CA MET A 201 24.87 -3.34 -20.90
C MET A 201 24.17 -4.29 -19.91
N GLN A 202 24.83 -4.63 -18.79
CA GLN A 202 24.23 -5.44 -17.73
C GLN A 202 23.01 -4.75 -17.12
N GLN A 203 23.10 -3.44 -16.87
CA GLN A 203 21.99 -2.64 -16.34
C GLN A 203 20.79 -2.67 -17.27
N ALA A 204 20.99 -2.48 -18.58
CA ALA A 204 19.90 -2.52 -19.56
C ALA A 204 19.21 -3.90 -19.61
N VAL A 205 20.00 -4.98 -19.61
CA VAL A 205 19.46 -6.35 -19.60
C VAL A 205 18.69 -6.64 -18.31
N ILE A 206 19.29 -6.35 -17.16
CA ILE A 206 18.70 -6.66 -15.85
C ILE A 206 17.44 -5.83 -15.61
N SER A 207 17.44 -4.55 -15.96
CA SER A 207 16.24 -3.70 -15.87
C SER A 207 15.11 -4.21 -16.76
N THR A 208 15.41 -4.60 -18.00
CA THR A 208 14.41 -5.16 -18.93
C THR A 208 13.83 -6.46 -18.40
N VAL A 209 14.67 -7.41 -17.97
CA VAL A 209 14.22 -8.69 -17.41
C VAL A 209 13.39 -8.47 -16.14
N THR A 210 13.81 -7.55 -15.27
CA THR A 210 13.08 -7.19 -14.05
C THR A 210 11.69 -6.65 -14.37
N LEU A 211 11.56 -5.75 -15.36
CA LEU A 211 10.28 -5.22 -15.80
C LEU A 211 9.37 -6.30 -16.39
N VAL A 212 9.91 -7.21 -17.21
CA VAL A 212 9.14 -8.32 -17.80
C VAL A 212 8.64 -9.28 -16.71
N VAL A 213 9.51 -9.68 -15.78
CA VAL A 213 9.15 -10.57 -14.67
C VAL A 213 8.11 -9.92 -13.77
N TYR A 214 8.27 -8.64 -13.43
CA TYR A 214 7.27 -7.90 -12.64
C TYR A 214 5.95 -7.74 -13.40
N GLY A 215 5.99 -7.49 -14.71
CA GLY A 215 4.79 -7.44 -15.55
C GLY A 215 4.03 -8.76 -15.57
N PHE A 216 4.74 -9.89 -15.73
CA PHE A 216 4.14 -11.22 -15.62
C PHE A 216 3.50 -11.45 -14.25
N PHE A 217 4.12 -10.96 -13.19
CA PHE A 217 3.59 -11.05 -11.83
C PHE A 217 2.32 -10.23 -11.61
N LEU A 218 2.24 -9.02 -12.18
CA LEU A 218 1.01 -8.23 -12.19
C LEU A 218 -0.10 -8.94 -12.97
N LEU A 219 0.23 -9.58 -14.10
CA LEU A 219 -0.74 -10.38 -14.87
C LEU A 219 -1.24 -11.58 -14.04
N ARG A 220 -0.36 -12.30 -13.37
CA ARG A 220 -0.76 -13.44 -12.52
C ARG A 220 -1.66 -12.99 -11.35
N GLN A 221 -1.34 -11.86 -10.72
CA GLN A 221 -2.18 -11.26 -9.67
C GLN A 221 -3.59 -10.88 -10.17
N THR A 222 -3.75 -10.54 -11.45
CA THR A 222 -5.02 -10.08 -12.03
C THR A 222 -5.86 -11.17 -12.69
N THR A 223 -5.27 -12.30 -13.12
CA THR A 223 -5.99 -13.28 -13.99
C THR A 223 -6.18 -14.69 -13.44
N ALA A 224 -5.31 -15.24 -12.58
CA ALA A 224 -5.29 -16.70 -12.36
C ALA A 224 -5.62 -17.18 -10.93
N GLU A 225 -5.42 -16.37 -9.89
CA GLU A 225 -5.42 -16.87 -8.49
C GLU A 225 -6.09 -15.91 -7.49
N ALA A 226 -6.96 -14.99 -7.95
CA ALA A 226 -7.67 -14.08 -7.04
C ALA A 226 -8.32 -14.83 -5.85
N GLY A 227 -8.77 -16.08 -6.06
CA GLY A 227 -9.33 -16.95 -5.03
C GLY A 227 -8.34 -17.57 -4.03
N GLU A 228 -7.06 -17.77 -4.40
CA GLU A 228 -6.00 -18.27 -3.49
C GLU A 228 -5.32 -17.12 -2.73
N TYR A 229 -5.58 -15.88 -3.16
CA TYR A 229 -5.10 -14.62 -2.58
C TYR A 229 -6.18 -13.84 -1.81
N MET A 230 -7.41 -14.34 -1.77
CA MET A 230 -8.51 -13.81 -0.96
C MET A 230 -8.36 -14.20 0.51
N GLU A 231 -8.66 -13.27 1.41
CA GLU A 231 -8.67 -13.48 2.86
C GLU A 231 -9.59 -14.67 3.23
N ALA A 232 -9.11 -15.59 4.09
CA ALA A 232 -9.82 -16.81 4.48
C ALA A 232 -11.02 -16.57 5.43
N GLY A 233 -11.87 -15.59 5.12
CA GLY A 233 -12.94 -15.09 5.99
C GLY A 233 -14.36 -15.52 5.62
N ASP A 234 -14.64 -15.98 4.40
CA ASP A 234 -16.03 -16.08 3.92
C ASP A 234 -16.64 -17.50 3.88
N PHE A 235 -16.11 -18.44 4.67
CA PHE A 235 -16.65 -19.81 4.74
C PHE A 235 -17.58 -20.11 5.94
N THR A 236 -17.99 -19.12 6.75
CA THR A 236 -18.86 -19.37 7.93
C THR A 236 -20.33 -18.99 7.70
N LYS A 237 -20.80 -18.86 6.45
CA LYS A 237 -22.23 -18.67 6.14
C LYS A 237 -22.78 -19.59 5.05
N ALA A 238 -22.30 -20.82 5.01
CA ALA A 238 -22.96 -21.91 4.30
C ALA A 238 -22.83 -23.18 5.15
N GLY A 239 -23.71 -23.29 6.15
CA GLY A 239 -23.84 -24.43 7.06
C GLY A 239 -25.03 -24.22 7.96
#